data_AF-A0A6V7I1Z4-F1
#
_entry.id   AF-A0A6V7I1Z4-F1
#
_cell.length_a   1.000
_cell.length_b   1.000
_cell.length_c   1.000
_cell.angle_alpha   90.00
_cell.angle_beta   90.00
_cell.angle_gamma   90.00
#
_symmetry.space_group_name_H-M   'P 1'
#
loop_
_entity.id
_entity.type
_entity.pdbx_description
1 polymer ?
#
loop_
_entity_poly.entity_id
_entity_poly.type
_entity_poly.pdbx_seq_one_letter_code
_entity_poly.pdbx_strand_id
1 'polypeptide(L)' 'VVQLEELFNVRHSVFIVGLAGTGKTQVWKTLYRTYANQKRKPYYNDLNPKAVTNDELFGVINPATREWRDG' A
#
# COMPACT_ATOMS: atom_id res chain seq x y z
N VAL A 1 15.70 0.63 7.21
CA VAL A 1 14.86 1.83 6.96
C VAL A 1 15.45 2.69 5.85
N VAL A 2 16.74 3.07 5.92
CA VAL A 2 17.42 3.86 4.88
C VAL A 2 17.30 3.24 3.47
N GLN A 3 17.57 1.94 3.33
CA GLN A 3 17.40 1.26 2.04
C GLN A 3 15.99 1.36 1.45
N LEU A 4 14.95 1.40 2.30
CA LEU A 4 13.56 1.55 1.84
C LEU A 4 13.31 2.98 1.32
N GLU A 5 13.89 3.99 1.96
CA GLU A 5 13.83 5.38 1.50
C GLU A 5 14.53 5.54 0.14
N GLU A 6 15.75 4.99 0.01
CA GLU A 6 16.51 5.01 -1.24
C GLU A 6 15.73 4.37 -2.38
N LEU A 7 15.10 3.22 -2.13
CA LEU A 7 14.26 2.54 -3.13
C LEU A 7 13.04 3.37 -3.54
N PHE A 8 12.36 4.04 -2.60
CA PHE A 8 11.24 4.93 -2.93
C PHE A 8 11.67 6.15 -3.75
N ASN A 9 12.92 6.60 -3.65
CA ASN A 9 13.43 7.70 -4.49
C ASN A 9 13.64 7.28 -5.95
N VAL A 10 13.83 5.99 -6.23
CA VAL A 10 14.13 5.49 -7.60
C VAL A 10 13.05 4.60 -8.21
N ARG A 11 12.11 4.08 -7.41
CA ARG A 11 11.06 3.14 -7.86
C ARG A 11 9.70 3.55 -7.32
N HIS A 12 8.68 3.47 -8.19
CA HIS A 12 7.28 3.65 -7.81
C HIS A 12 6.77 2.51 -6.91
N SER A 13 7.18 1.27 -7.19
CA SER A 13 6.73 0.07 -6.46
C SER A 13 7.90 -0.63 -5.79
N VAL A 14 7.75 -0.97 -4.51
CA VAL A 14 8.76 -1.64 -3.69
C VAL A 14 8.11 -2.76 -2.89
N PHE A 15 8.77 -3.92 -2.80
CA PHE A 15 8.32 -5.06 -2.01
C PHE A 15 9.25 -5.30 -0.83
N ILE A 16 8.68 -5.54 0.35
CA ILE A 16 9.42 -5.96 1.54
C ILE A 16 9.17 -7.46 1.74
N VAL A 17 10.17 -8.28 1.45
CA VAL A 17 10.08 -9.74 1.49
C VAL A 17 10.85 -10.29 2.70
N GLY A 18 10.29 -11.31 3.35
CA GLY A 18 10.94 -11.99 4.47
C GLY A 18 9.96 -12.81 5.30
N LEU A 19 10.49 -13.62 6.22
CA LEU A 19 9.71 -14.52 7.08
C LEU A 19 8.68 -13.78 7.95
N ALA A 20 7.67 -14.50 8.46
CA ALA A 20 6.72 -13.95 9.42
C ALA A 20 7.44 -13.48 10.70
N GLY A 21 6.91 -12.45 11.36
CA GLY A 21 7.48 -11.95 12.63
C GLY A 21 8.77 -11.11 12.51
N THR A 22 9.35 -10.93 11.32
CA THR A 22 10.61 -10.18 11.14
C THR A 22 10.46 -8.65 11.12
N GLY A 23 9.33 -8.11 11.58
CA GLY A 23 9.15 -6.65 11.71
C GLY A 23 8.97 -5.88 10.40
N LYS A 24 8.68 -6.52 9.27
CA LYS A 24 8.46 -5.87 7.95
C LYS A 24 7.51 -4.66 8.02
N THR A 25 6.40 -4.80 8.73
CA THR A 25 5.43 -3.72 8.94
C THR A 25 6.00 -2.55 9.74
N GLN A 26 6.90 -2.83 10.70
CA GLN A 26 7.54 -1.79 11.50
C GLN A 26 8.54 -0.97 10.69
N VAL A 27 9.18 -1.56 9.67
CA VAL A 27 10.15 -0.86 8.81
C VAL A 27 9.51 0.35 8.11
N TRP A 28 8.39 0.16 7.42
CA TRP A 28 7.73 1.26 6.71
C TRP A 28 6.98 2.20 7.67
N LYS A 29 6.42 1.70 8.78
CA LYS A 29 5.80 2.54 9.83
C LYS A 29 6.81 3.50 10.47
N THR A 30 8.04 3.03 10.66
CA THR A 30 9.13 3.87 11.18
C THR A 30 9.48 4.98 10.18
N LEU A 31 9.61 4.64 8.88
CA LEU A 31 9.86 5.62 7.83
C LEU A 31 8.73 6.67 7.74
N TYR A 32 7.47 6.23 7.81
CA TYR A 32 6.31 7.12 7.86
C TYR A 32 6.39 8.11 9.03
N ARG A 33 6.71 7.63 10.24
CA ARG A 33 6.87 8.49 11.42
C ARG A 33 8.00 9.49 11.25
N THR A 34 9.12 9.08 10.64
CA THR A 34 10.23 9.98 10.30
C THR A 34 9.77 11.10 9.35
N TYR A 35 9.01 10.78 8.30
CA TYR A 35 8.46 11.79 7.39
C TYR A 35 7.50 12.75 8.09
N ALA A 36 6.62 12.24 8.96
CA ALA A 36 5.72 13.09 9.75
C ALA A 36 6.52 14.04 10.68
N ASN A 37 7.56 13.54 11.34
CA ASN A 37 8.44 14.36 12.20
C ASN A 37 9.19 15.45 11.41
N GLN A 38 9.54 15.18 10.15
CA GLN A 38 10.12 16.15 9.22
C GLN A 38 9.09 17.17 8.67
N LYS A 39 7.86 17.18 9.20
CA LYS A 39 6.73 18.03 8.73
C LYS A 39 6.33 17.76 7.29
N ARG A 40 6.68 16.59 6.74
CA ARG A 40 6.07 16.10 5.50
C ARG A 40 4.66 15.61 5.80
N LYS A 41 3.83 15.48 4.77
CA LYS A 41 2.47 14.92 4.86
C LYS A 41 2.43 13.53 4.23
N PRO A 42 3.07 12.51 4.83
CA PRO A 42 3.00 11.15 4.29
C PRO A 42 1.56 10.62 4.39
N TYR A 43 1.17 9.78 3.44
CA TYR A 43 -0.13 9.09 3.42
C TYR A 43 0.10 7.60 3.17
N TYR A 44 -0.69 6.75 3.81
CA TYR A 44 -0.76 5.33 3.51
C TYR A 44 -2.20 4.85 3.65
N ASN A 45 -2.56 3.87 2.84
CA ASN A 45 -3.79 3.10 2.98
C ASN A 45 -3.42 1.62 3.03
N ASP A 46 -3.92 0.89 4.02
CA ASP A 46 -3.66 -0.54 4.17
C ASP A 46 -4.76 -1.32 3.47
N LEU A 47 -4.38 -2.34 2.69
CA LEU A 47 -5.31 -3.14 1.90
C LEU A 47 -4.85 -4.59 1.90
N ASN A 48 -5.76 -5.51 2.24
CA ASN A 48 -5.54 -6.94 2.08
C ASN A 48 -6.28 -7.42 0.82
N PRO A 49 -5.60 -7.54 -0.34
CA PRO A 49 -6.24 -7.86 -1.61
C PRO A 49 -6.83 -9.27 -1.66
N LYS A 50 -6.43 -10.16 -0.73
CA LYS A 50 -6.99 -11.53 -0.65
C LYS A 50 -8.20 -11.64 0.27
N ALA A 51 -8.55 -10.55 0.97
CA ALA A 51 -9.75 -10.49 1.82
C ALA A 51 -10.95 -9.86 1.11
N VAL A 52 -10.75 -9.30 -0.09
CA VAL A 52 -11.79 -8.69 -0.92
C VAL A 52 -11.95 -9.48 -2.22
N THR A 53 -13.11 -9.39 -2.84
CA THR A 53 -13.34 -9.98 -4.17
C THR A 53 -12.65 -9.15 -5.25
N ASN A 54 -12.44 -9.74 -6.44
CA ASN A 54 -11.85 -9.00 -7.57
C ASN A 54 -12.71 -7.81 -7.99
N ASP A 55 -14.04 -7.95 -7.96
CA ASP A 55 -14.99 -6.91 -8.32
C ASP A 55 -14.94 -5.75 -7.31
N GLU A 56 -14.76 -6.04 -6.02
CA GLU A 56 -14.55 -5.02 -4.98
C GLU A 56 -13.14 -4.40 -5.04
N LEU A 57 -12.15 -5.09 -5.59
CA LEU A 57 -10.77 -4.59 -5.65
C LEU A 57 -10.52 -3.73 -6.89
N PHE A 58 -11.14 -4.08 -8.02
CA PHE A 58 -10.88 -3.47 -9.33
C PHE A 58 -12.10 -2.77 -9.95
N GLY A 59 -13.27 -2.89 -9.33
CA GLY A 59 -14.54 -2.44 -9.91
C GLY A 59 -15.12 -3.44 -10.92
N VAL A 60 -16.41 -3.28 -11.21
CA VAL A 60 -17.15 -4.15 -12.14
C VAL A 60 -18.25 -3.38 -12.86
N ILE A 61 -18.52 -3.72 -14.12
CA ILE A 61 -19.69 -3.24 -14.84
C ILE A 61 -20.87 -4.15 -14.52
N ASN A 62 -21.95 -3.58 -14.01
CA ASN A 62 -23.17 -4.34 -13.79
C ASN A 62 -23.75 -4.81 -15.15
N PRO A 63 -23.86 -6.12 -15.42
CA PRO A 63 -24.28 -6.61 -16.73
C PRO A 63 -25.72 -6.24 -17.08
N ALA A 64 -26.58 -5.98 -16.09
CA ALA A 64 -27.98 -5.63 -16.29
C ALA A 64 -28.17 -4.12 -16.55
N THR A 65 -27.52 -3.26 -15.76
CA THR A 65 -27.69 -1.79 -15.88
C THR A 65 -26.65 -1.13 -16.78
N ARG A 66 -25.55 -1.82 -17.09
CA ARG A 66 -24.35 -1.29 -17.77
C ARG A 66 -23.69 -0.12 -17.04
N GLU A 67 -23.96 0.04 -15.76
CA GLU A 67 -23.34 1.05 -14.93
C GLU A 67 -22.02 0.54 -14.35
N TRP A 68 -21.05 1.43 -14.28
CA TRP A 68 -19.77 1.18 -13.63
C TRP A 68 -19.93 1.29 -12.11
N ARG A 69 -19.43 0.28 -11.39
CA ARG A 69 -19.27 0.32 -9.94
C ARG A 69 -17.79 0.31 -9.61
N ASP A 70 -17.36 1.35 -8.90
CA ASP A 70 -15.99 1.45 -8.38
C ASP A 70 -15.72 0.36 -7.32
N GLY A 71 -14.45 -0.08 -7.25
CA GLY A 71 -13.89 -0.88 -6.18
C GLY A 71 -13.24 -0.02 -5.11
#